data_AF-A0A7S4CUD4-F1
#
_entry.id   AF-A0A7S4CUD4-F1
#
_cell.length_a   1.000
_cell.length_b   1.000
_cell.length_c   1.000
_cell.angle_alpha   90.00
_cell.angle_beta   90.00
_cell.angle_gamma   90.00
#
_symmetry.space_group_name_H-M   'P 1'
#
loop_
_entity.id
_entity.type
_entity.pdbx_description
1 polymer ?
#
loop_
_entity_poly.entity_id
_entity_poly.type
_entity_poly.pdbx_seq_one_letter_code
_entity_poly.pdbx_strand_id
1 'polypeptide(L)'
;MGVQALAGLKDGPVLHTLGLNLMANIVGLSGAQALAELNKAAALHTLSLNLMRNHVGDGGAQALAERRGVAVLHTRDLNLMANKVGPSGVRSVAGLTKEAALHNLGLNLQYCIVNLKHQ
;
A
#
# COMPACT_ATOMS: atom_id res chain seq x y z
N MET A 1 0.28 13.10 16.04
CA MET A 1 -0.77 12.50 15.18
C MET A 1 -0.13 12.15 13.85
N GLY A 2 0.24 10.89 13.64
CA GLY A 2 0.98 10.45 12.46
C GLY A 2 0.07 9.92 11.34
N VAL A 3 0.65 9.17 10.41
CA VAL A 3 -0.04 8.46 9.32
C VAL A 3 -1.27 7.65 9.77
N GLN A 4 -1.34 7.25 11.04
CA GLN A 4 -2.48 6.53 11.62
C GLN A 4 -3.82 7.28 11.50
N ALA A 5 -3.81 8.62 11.58
CA ALA A 5 -5.03 9.42 11.45
C ALA A 5 -5.67 9.29 10.06
N LEU A 6 -4.88 8.96 9.03
CA LEU A 6 -5.37 8.80 7.66
C LEU A 6 -6.28 7.57 7.51
N ALA A 7 -6.22 6.60 8.42
CA ALA A 7 -7.13 5.45 8.41
C ALA A 7 -8.61 5.88 8.51
N GLY A 8 -8.89 7.00 9.19
CA GLY A 8 -10.25 7.53 9.33
C GLY A 8 -10.86 8.04 8.02
N LEU A 9 -10.06 8.23 6.97
CA LEU A 9 -10.58 8.62 5.65
C LEU A 9 -11.49 7.54 5.04
N LYS A 10 -11.41 6.29 5.51
CA LYS A 10 -12.34 5.22 5.09
C LYS A 10 -13.79 5.49 5.46
N ASP A 11 -14.00 6.25 6.55
CA ASP A 11 -15.31 6.60 7.11
C ASP A 11 -15.69 8.05 6.75
N GLY A 12 -14.84 8.73 5.97
CA GLY A 12 -15.03 10.11 5.53
C GLY A 12 -16.12 10.27 4.46
N PRO A 13 -16.19 11.44 3.79
CA PRO A 13 -17.10 11.62 2.65
C PRO A 13 -16.87 10.54 1.59
N VAL A 14 -17.86 10.31 0.73
CA VAL A 14 -17.78 9.32 -0.35
C VAL A 14 -16.65 9.69 -1.31
N LEU A 15 -15.47 9.11 -1.10
CA LEU A 15 -14.28 9.29 -1.93
C LEU A 15 -14.22 8.18 -2.99
N HIS A 16 -14.22 8.57 -4.25
CA HIS A 16 -14.00 7.65 -5.38
C HIS A 16 -12.52 7.49 -5.72
N THR A 17 -11.73 8.52 -5.44
CA THR A 17 -10.29 8.57 -5.68
C THR A 17 -9.57 9.15 -4.47
N LEU A 18 -8.47 8.52 -4.07
CA LEU A 18 -7.61 9.00 -3.00
C LEU A 18 -6.14 8.86 -3.40
N GLY A 19 -5.41 9.97 -3.36
CA GLY A 19 -3.97 10.03 -3.55
C GLY A 19 -3.28 10.55 -2.30
N LEU A 20 -2.33 9.80 -1.75
CA LEU A 20 -1.54 10.18 -0.59
C LEU A 20 -0.06 10.18 -0.94
N ASN A 21 0.57 11.35 -0.86
CA ASN A 21 2.02 11.48 -0.96
C ASN A 21 2.65 11.53 0.44
N LEU A 22 3.26 10.43 0.85
CA LEU A 22 3.89 10.27 2.16
C LEU A 22 5.38 10.02 2.03
N MET A 23 6.02 10.42 0.92
CA MET A 23 7.45 10.26 0.69
C MET A 23 8.29 10.73 1.89
N ALA A 24 9.32 9.96 2.24
CA ALA A 24 10.31 10.28 3.27
C ALA A 24 9.70 10.56 4.66
N ASN A 25 8.68 9.78 5.05
CA ASN A 25 8.13 9.75 6.40
C ASN A 25 8.58 8.49 7.16
N ILE A 26 8.07 8.29 8.37
CA ILE A 26 8.31 7.09 9.18
C ILE A 26 7.00 6.30 9.27
N VAL A 27 6.49 5.84 8.12
CA VAL A 27 5.25 5.04 8.07
C VAL A 27 5.47 3.67 8.73
N GLY A 28 6.56 2.98 8.38
CA GLY A 28 6.91 1.68 8.96
C GLY A 28 5.78 0.63 8.86
N LEU A 29 5.79 -0.36 9.77
CA LEU A 29 4.77 -1.40 9.81
C LEU A 29 3.40 -0.86 10.28
N SER A 30 3.38 -0.15 11.41
CA SER A 30 2.12 0.32 12.03
C SER A 30 1.38 1.33 11.14
N GLY A 31 2.11 2.20 10.45
CA GLY A 31 1.52 3.12 9.48
C GLY A 31 1.02 2.41 8.23
N ALA A 32 1.73 1.40 7.73
CA ALA A 32 1.25 0.59 6.61
C ALA A 32 -0.04 -0.17 6.96
N GLN A 33 -0.15 -0.68 8.19
CA GLN A 33 -1.39 -1.29 8.71
C GLN A 33 -2.53 -0.27 8.77
N ALA A 34 -2.26 0.96 9.22
CA ALA A 34 -3.28 2.02 9.22
C ALA A 34 -3.72 2.40 7.80
N LEU A 35 -2.79 2.52 6.85
CA LEU A 35 -3.12 2.81 5.45
C LEU A 35 -3.90 1.66 4.77
N ALA A 36 -3.68 0.41 5.20
CA ALA A 36 -4.44 -0.74 4.70
C ALA A 36 -5.94 -0.65 5.02
N GLU A 37 -6.32 0.10 6.07
CA GLU A 37 -7.73 0.35 6.38
C GLU A 37 -8.46 1.13 5.29
N LEU A 38 -7.75 1.87 4.43
CA LEU A 38 -8.33 2.54 3.26
C LEU A 38 -8.91 1.55 2.24
N ASN A 39 -8.46 0.29 2.24
CA ASN A 39 -9.03 -0.78 1.42
C ASN A 39 -10.46 -1.16 1.87
N LYS A 40 -10.97 -0.62 2.98
CA LYS A 40 -12.35 -0.79 3.46
C LYS A 40 -13.32 0.28 2.96
N ALA A 41 -12.82 1.36 2.36
CA ALA A 41 -13.65 2.45 1.87
C ALA A 41 -14.52 1.97 0.68
N ALA A 42 -15.82 1.80 0.90
CA ALA A 42 -16.70 1.10 -0.03
C ALA A 42 -16.78 1.74 -1.42
N ALA A 43 -16.73 3.08 -1.48
CA ALA A 43 -16.82 3.83 -2.73
C ALA A 43 -15.47 4.09 -3.41
N LEU A 44 -14.36 3.65 -2.81
CA LEU A 44 -13.03 3.96 -3.35
C LEU A 44 -12.70 3.04 -4.53
N HIS A 45 -12.48 3.65 -5.69
CA HIS A 45 -12.14 2.96 -6.93
C HIS A 45 -10.68 3.15 -7.35
N THR A 46 -10.07 4.25 -6.93
CA THR A 46 -8.66 4.55 -7.22
C THR A 46 -7.92 4.90 -5.94
N LEU A 47 -6.85 4.16 -5.65
CA LEU A 47 -5.97 4.43 -4.51
C LEU A 47 -4.52 4.55 -4.98
N SER A 48 -3.93 5.73 -4.76
CA SER A 48 -2.52 6.00 -5.04
C SER A 48 -1.77 6.31 -3.75
N LEU A 49 -0.76 5.50 -3.42
CA LEU A 49 0.08 5.65 -2.23
C LEU A 49 1.54 5.81 -2.64
N ASN A 50 2.10 7.00 -2.44
CA ASN A 50 3.53 7.20 -2.52
C ASN A 50 4.19 7.05 -1.14
N LEU A 51 4.79 5.89 -0.92
CA LEU A 51 5.47 5.51 0.31
C LEU A 51 6.98 5.42 0.12
N MET A 52 7.56 6.12 -0.86
CA MET A 52 9.00 6.10 -1.06
C MET A 52 9.77 6.49 0.22
N ARG A 53 10.85 5.76 0.57
CA ARG A 53 11.70 6.02 1.76
C ARG A 53 10.94 6.08 3.09
N ASN A 54 10.16 5.05 3.42
CA ASN A 54 9.28 5.03 4.61
C ASN A 54 9.54 3.92 5.63
N HIS A 55 10.66 3.20 5.48
CA HIS A 55 11.00 2.04 6.32
C HIS A 55 9.91 0.94 6.33
N VAL A 56 9.09 0.84 5.27
CA VAL A 56 8.13 -0.24 5.11
C VAL A 56 8.88 -1.55 4.91
N GLY A 57 8.62 -2.54 5.77
CA GLY A 57 9.16 -3.90 5.65
C GLY A 57 8.17 -4.88 5.05
N ASP A 58 8.52 -6.17 5.04
CA ASP A 58 7.66 -7.25 4.52
C ASP A 58 6.27 -7.25 5.14
N GLY A 59 6.16 -7.13 6.47
CA GLY A 59 4.86 -7.09 7.14
C GLY A 59 4.02 -5.87 6.74
N GLY A 60 4.65 -4.73 6.46
CA GLY A 60 3.94 -3.54 5.99
C GLY A 60 3.48 -3.68 4.54
N ALA A 61 4.32 -4.24 3.66
CA ALA A 61 3.95 -4.56 2.29
C ALA A 61 2.81 -5.60 2.24
N GLN A 62 2.85 -6.61 3.11
CA GLN A 62 1.77 -7.57 3.28
C GLN A 62 0.48 -6.87 3.75
N ALA A 63 0.54 -6.03 4.77
CA ALA A 63 -0.64 -5.31 5.24
C ALA A 63 -1.26 -4.45 4.14
N LEU A 64 -0.45 -3.75 3.35
CA LEU A 64 -0.92 -2.98 2.21
C LEU A 64 -1.56 -3.88 1.14
N ALA A 65 -1.00 -5.06 0.89
CA ALA A 65 -1.56 -6.03 -0.06
C ALA A 65 -2.85 -6.70 0.45
N GLU A 66 -3.05 -6.77 1.77
CA GLU A 66 -4.25 -7.34 2.35
C GLU A 66 -5.49 -6.51 2.00
N ARG A 67 -6.51 -7.23 1.51
CA ARG A 67 -7.83 -6.69 1.25
C ARG A 67 -8.80 -7.28 2.25
N ARG A 68 -9.42 -6.43 3.06
CA ARG A 68 -10.49 -6.81 3.97
C ARG A 68 -11.63 -5.84 3.74
N GLY A 69 -12.64 -6.20 2.95
CA GLY A 69 -13.80 -5.32 2.75
C GLY A 69 -14.47 -5.41 1.37
N VAL A 70 -15.56 -4.65 1.23
CA VAL A 70 -16.42 -4.59 0.04
C VAL A 70 -15.97 -3.57 -1.02
N ALA A 71 -14.89 -2.82 -0.77
CA ALA A 71 -14.38 -1.82 -1.70
C ALA A 71 -14.18 -2.44 -3.09
N VAL A 72 -14.28 -1.68 -4.17
CA VAL A 72 -14.00 -2.19 -5.52
C VAL A 72 -12.96 -1.28 -6.16
N LEU A 73 -11.69 -1.52 -5.82
CA LEU A 73 -10.55 -0.84 -6.43
C LEU A 73 -10.33 -1.34 -7.86
N HIS A 74 -10.43 -0.42 -8.81
CA HIS A 74 -10.12 -0.64 -10.23
C HIS A 74 -8.69 -0.22 -10.57
N THR A 75 -8.17 0.79 -9.87
CA THR A 75 -6.83 1.31 -10.08
C THR A 75 -6.10 1.39 -8.75
N ARG A 76 -4.87 0.89 -8.73
CA ARG A 76 -4.00 0.97 -7.57
C ARG A 76 -2.58 1.32 -7.97
N ASP A 77 -2.07 2.40 -7.42
CA ASP A 77 -0.67 2.80 -7.55
C ASP A 77 0.00 2.72 -6.18
N LEU A 78 1.05 1.92 -6.07
CA LEU A 78 1.80 1.73 -4.84
C LEU A 78 3.29 1.90 -5.12
N ASN A 79 3.83 3.04 -4.68
CA ASN A 79 5.26 3.32 -4.76
C ASN A 79 5.91 2.99 -3.41
N LEU A 80 6.65 1.88 -3.38
CA LEU A 80 7.43 1.41 -2.24
C LEU A 80 8.94 1.61 -2.46
N MET A 81 9.36 2.43 -3.42
CA MET A 81 10.77 2.67 -3.71
C MET A 81 11.59 3.00 -2.45
N ALA A 82 12.81 2.46 -2.36
CA ALA A 82 13.75 2.69 -1.27
C ALA A 82 13.16 2.37 0.13
N ASN A 83 12.45 1.24 0.24
CA ASN A 83 11.97 0.68 1.50
C ASN A 83 12.68 -0.63 1.86
N LYS A 84 12.34 -1.21 3.01
CA LYS A 84 12.92 -2.46 3.52
C LYS A 84 12.10 -3.69 3.09
N VAL A 85 11.44 -3.64 1.93
CA VAL A 85 10.59 -4.72 1.42
C VAL A 85 11.48 -5.81 0.83
N GLY A 86 11.42 -6.99 1.40
CA GLY A 86 12.12 -8.21 0.97
C GLY A 86 11.27 -9.12 0.09
N PRO A 87 11.75 -10.33 -0.23
CA PRO A 87 11.07 -11.25 -1.15
C PRO A 87 9.65 -11.62 -0.71
N SER A 88 9.39 -11.72 0.60
CA SER A 88 8.04 -12.04 1.09
C SER A 88 7.07 -10.88 0.85
N GLY A 89 7.49 -9.63 1.13
CA GLY A 89 6.67 -8.46 0.87
C GLY A 89 6.42 -8.24 -0.62
N VAL A 90 7.41 -8.51 -1.47
CA VAL A 90 7.24 -8.49 -2.95
C VAL A 90 6.18 -9.50 -3.38
N ARG A 91 6.23 -10.74 -2.90
CA ARG A 91 5.21 -11.75 -3.21
C ARG A 91 3.82 -11.30 -2.80
N SER A 92 3.68 -10.67 -1.64
CA SER A 92 2.40 -10.15 -1.16
C SER A 92 1.85 -9.07 -2.10
N VAL A 93 2.64 -8.04 -2.44
CA VAL A 93 2.15 -6.95 -3.32
C VAL A 93 1.96 -7.42 -4.77
N ALA A 94 2.74 -8.38 -5.25
CA ALA A 94 2.52 -9.03 -6.55
C ALA A 94 1.21 -9.82 -6.57
N GLY A 95 0.76 -10.34 -5.42
CA GLY A 95 -0.53 -11.01 -5.27
C GLY A 95 -1.72 -10.13 -5.65
N LEU A 96 -1.58 -8.80 -5.63
CA LEU A 96 -2.62 -7.85 -6.05
C LEU A 96 -3.04 -8.06 -7.51
N THR A 97 -2.21 -8.67 -8.36
CA THR A 97 -2.58 -8.98 -9.77
C THR A 97 -3.65 -10.06 -9.89
N LYS A 98 -3.94 -10.80 -8.82
CA LYS A 98 -4.97 -11.84 -8.79
C LYS A 98 -6.36 -11.28 -8.47
N GLU A 99 -6.45 -9.99 -8.17
CA GLU A 99 -7.70 -9.32 -7.82
C GLU A 99 -8.54 -9.07 -9.07
N ALA A 100 -9.69 -9.75 -9.16
CA ALA A 100 -10.53 -9.74 -10.36
C ALA A 100 -11.05 -8.34 -10.75
N ALA A 101 -11.21 -7.43 -9.78
CA ALA A 101 -11.72 -6.09 -10.02
C ALA A 101 -10.62 -5.04 -10.31
N LEU A 102 -9.33 -5.40 -10.13
CA LEU A 102 -8.21 -4.50 -10.31
C LEU A 102 -7.70 -4.57 -11.75
N HIS A 103 -7.96 -3.52 -12.52
CA HIS A 103 -7.58 -3.46 -13.94
C HIS A 103 -6.24 -2.76 -14.16
N ASN A 104 -5.88 -1.82 -13.28
CA ASN A 104 -4.64 -1.06 -13.35
C ASN A 104 -3.86 -1.19 -12.06
N LEU A 105 -2.62 -1.67 -12.16
CA LEU A 105 -1.71 -1.81 -11.04
C LEU A 105 -0.35 -1.19 -11.38
N GLY A 106 -0.03 -0.06 -10.74
CA GLY A 106 1.31 0.52 -10.73
C GLY A 106 2.06 0.08 -9.48
N LEU A 107 3.17 -0.64 -9.66
CA LEU A 107 4.07 -1.03 -8.55
C LEU A 107 5.48 -0.50 -8.80
N ASN A 108 6.00 0.27 -7.85
CA ASN A 108 7.42 0.67 -7.85
C ASN A 108 8.13 0.08 -6.64
N LEU A 109 9.04 -0.85 -6.89
CA LEU A 109 9.84 -1.58 -5.89
C LEU A 109 11.34 -1.31 -6.06
N GLN A 110 11.74 -0.27 -6.80
CA GLN A 110 13.15 0.06 -6.99
C GLN A 110 13.83 0.32 -5.64
N TYR A 111 15.07 -0.16 -5.49
CA TYR A 111 15.84 -0.04 -4.24
C TYR A 111 15.16 -0.66 -3.00
N CYS A 112 14.19 -1.56 -3.18
CA CYS A 112 13.77 -2.47 -2.11
C CYS A 112 14.78 -3.60 -1.95
N ILE A 113 14.75 -4.29 -0.80
CA ILE A 113 15.65 -5.41 -0.46
C ILE A 113 15.19 -6.71 -1.15
N VAL A 114 14.85 -6.61 -2.44
CA VAL A 114 14.30 -7.73 -3.22
C VAL A 114 15.35 -8.77 -3.60
N ASN A 115 16.63 -8.44 -3.43
CA ASN A 115 17.77 -9.32 -3.71
C ASN A 115 18.31 -9.97 -2.43
N LEU A 116 18.01 -11.26 -2.25
CA LEU A 116 18.84 -12.18 -1.48
C LEU A 116 19.81 -12.87 -2.45
N LYS A 117 20.91 -12.20 -2.82
CA LYS A 117 22.12 -12.86 -3.33
C LYS A 117 23.36 -12.08 -2.92
N HIS A 118 23.68 -12.13 -1.63
CA HIS A 118 25.05 -12.11 -1.11
C HIS A 118 25.04 -12.87 0.22
N GLN A 119 25.01 -14.20 0.12
CA GLN A 119 25.86 -15.03 0.98
C GLN A 119 27.22 -15.12 0.31
#